data_AF-D2JW46-F1
#
_entry.id   AF-D2JW46-F1
#
_cell.length_a   1.000
_cell.length_b   1.000
_cell.length_c   1.000
_cell.angle_alpha   90.00
_cell.angle_beta   90.00
_cell.angle_gamma   90.00
#
_symmetry.space_group_name_H-M   'P 1'
#
loop_
_entity.id
_entity.type
_entity.pdbx_description
1 polymer ?
#
loop_
_entity_poly.entity_id
_entity_poly.type
_entity_poly.pdbx_seq_one_letter_code
_entity_poly.pdbx_strand_id
1 'polypeptide(L)' 'LALAEKVCDVLDNKKADFKMIYDDEMSLKDKINAVATKIYGANGVTYSPAAEKQLKTITDLGFSKFPV' A
#
# COMPACT_ATOMS: atom_id res chain seq x y z
N LEU A 1 7.84 -11.69 30.98
CA LEU A 1 7.81 -10.24 31.26
C LEU A 1 8.64 -9.42 30.26
N ALA A 2 9.79 -9.91 29.79
CA ALA A 2 10.68 -9.16 28.88
C ALA A 2 10.02 -8.53 27.64
N LEU A 3 9.06 -9.20 26.98
CA LEU A 3 8.34 -8.60 25.84
C LEU A 3 7.49 -7.39 26.26
N ALA A 4 6.77 -7.51 27.38
CA ALA A 4 5.88 -6.44 27.86
C ALA A 4 6.68 -5.18 28.24
N GLU A 5 7.81 -5.35 28.94
CA GLU A 5 8.72 -4.25 29.29
C GLU A 5 9.26 -3.54 28.03
N LYS A 6 9.62 -4.30 26.99
CA LYS A 6 10.09 -3.72 25.72
C LYS A 6 9.00 -3.01 24.93
N VAL A 7 7.75 -3.48 25.00
CA VAL A 7 6.62 -2.77 24.39
C VAL A 7 6.38 -1.44 25.12
N CYS A 8 6.35 -1.41 26.45
CA CYS A 8 6.18 -0.17 27.22
C CYS A 8 7.31 0.83 26.91
N ASP A 9 8.58 0.38 26.88
CA ASP A 9 9.72 1.22 26.52
C ASP A 9 9.58 1.87 25.14
N VAL A 10 9.09 1.12 24.14
CA VAL A 10 8.81 1.68 22.80
C VAL A 10 7.70 2.72 22.84
N LEU A 11 6.65 2.50 23.63
CA LEU A 11 5.54 3.45 23.77
C LEU A 11 5.94 4.74 24.47
N ASP A 12 6.77 4.64 25.51
CA ASP A 12 7.17 5.79 26.33
C ASP A 12 8.28 6.62 25.65
N ASN A 13 9.20 5.97 24.93
CA ASN A 13 10.43 6.60 24.46
C ASN A 13 10.54 6.76 22.93
N LYS A 14 9.59 6.25 22.13
CA LYS A 14 9.60 6.40 20.67
C LYS A 14 8.29 6.97 20.15
N LYS A 15 8.39 7.88 19.17
CA LYS A 15 7.24 8.40 18.45
C LYS A 15 6.99 7.58 17.19
N ALA A 16 5.77 7.10 17.01
CA ALA A 16 5.35 6.52 15.74
C ALA A 16 5.18 7.63 14.67
N ASP A 17 5.81 7.47 13.51
CA ASP A 17 5.55 8.28 12.31
C ASP A 17 4.73 7.44 11.32
N PHE A 18 3.52 7.10 11.73
CA PHE A 18 2.64 6.26 10.93
C PHE A 18 2.19 7.01 9.67
N LYS A 19 2.38 6.38 8.51
CA LYS A 19 1.94 6.86 7.20
C LYS A 19 1.45 5.70 6.36
N MET A 20 0.41 5.93 5.57
CA MET A 20 0.00 4.98 4.53
C MET A 20 1.09 4.88 3.46
N ILE A 21 1.19 3.73 2.80
CA ILE A 21 2.21 3.47 1.79
C ILE A 21 1.88 4.11 0.43
N TYR A 22 0.64 4.56 0.22
CA TYR A 22 0.16 5.28 -0.95
C TYR A 22 -0.99 6.22 -0.55
N ASP A 23 -1.33 7.16 -1.44
CA ASP A 23 -2.46 8.08 -1.32
C ASP A 23 -3.68 7.53 -2.09
N ASP A 24 -4.91 7.82 -1.63
CA ASP A 24 -6.14 7.35 -2.27
C ASP A 24 -6.37 7.96 -3.66
N GLU A 25 -5.78 9.11 -3.95
CA GLU A 25 -5.84 9.78 -5.26
C GLU A 25 -4.84 9.21 -6.28
N MET A 26 -3.94 8.30 -5.87
CA MET A 26 -3.03 7.62 -6.80
C MET A 26 -3.80 6.72 -7.77
N SER A 27 -3.24 6.51 -8.97
CA SER A 27 -3.83 5.55 -9.92
C SER A 27 -3.80 4.13 -9.34
N LEU A 28 -4.74 3.27 -9.76
CA LEU A 28 -4.75 1.86 -9.33
C LEU A 28 -3.41 1.17 -9.59
N LYS A 29 -2.77 1.47 -10.73
CA LYS A 29 -1.45 0.89 -11.05
C LYS A 29 -0.36 1.36 -10.10
N ASP A 30 -0.39 2.63 -9.71
CA ASP A 30 0.60 3.17 -8.78
C ASP A 30 0.38 2.64 -7.35
N LYS A 31 -0.88 2.44 -6.94
CA LYS A 31 -1.23 1.78 -5.67
C LYS A 31 -0.70 0.34 -5.64
N ILE A 32 -0.98 -0.45 -6.69
CA ILE A 32 -0.46 -1.83 -6.83
C ILE A 32 1.07 -1.83 -6.82
N ASN A 33 1.71 -0.90 -7.53
CA ASN A 33 3.17 -0.78 -7.57
C ASN A 33 3.77 -0.38 -6.22
N ALA A 34 3.10 0.49 -5.45
CA ALA A 34 3.54 0.88 -4.11
C ALA A 34 3.56 -0.33 -3.17
N VAL A 35 2.53 -1.18 -3.21
CA VAL A 35 2.53 -2.44 -2.42
C VAL A 35 3.67 -3.35 -2.88
N ALA A 36 3.79 -3.59 -4.19
CA ALA A 36 4.78 -4.52 -4.73
C ALA A 36 6.23 -4.09 -4.41
N THR A 37 6.55 -2.80 -4.55
CA THR A 37 7.91 -2.28 -4.38
C THR A 37 8.26 -2.01 -2.91
N LYS A 38 7.34 -1.46 -2.11
CA LYS A 38 7.62 -1.06 -0.72
C LYS A 38 7.45 -2.18 0.30
N ILE A 39 6.54 -3.13 0.04
CA ILE A 39 6.25 -4.23 0.97
C ILE A 39 6.90 -5.54 0.50
N TYR A 40 6.74 -5.90 -0.77
CA TYR A 40 7.27 -7.16 -1.30
C TYR A 40 8.70 -7.06 -1.85
N GLY A 41 9.24 -5.85 -2.02
CA GLY A 41 10.58 -5.65 -2.58
C GLY A 41 10.70 -6.01 -4.06
N ALA A 42 9.61 -5.98 -4.81
CA ALA A 42 9.62 -6.20 -6.25
C ALA A 42 10.30 -5.04 -6.99
N ASN A 43 10.82 -5.29 -8.18
CA ASN A 43 11.34 -4.24 -9.07
C ASN A 43 10.19 -3.41 -9.69
N GLY A 44 9.03 -4.02 -9.89
CA GLY A 44 7.85 -3.36 -10.43
C GLY A 44 6.73 -4.36 -10.71
N VAL A 45 5.74 -3.92 -11.48
CA VAL A 45 4.54 -4.72 -11.79
C VAL A 45 4.32 -4.71 -13.31
N THR A 46 4.06 -5.90 -13.86
CA THR A 46 3.63 -6.05 -15.25
C THR A 46 2.18 -6.53 -15.28
N TYR A 47 1.42 -6.04 -16.26
CA TYR A 47 -0.01 -6.32 -16.37
C TYR A 47 -0.29 -7.12 -17.64
N SER A 48 -1.11 -8.16 -17.53
CA SER A 48 -1.64 -8.86 -18.70
C SER A 48 -2.67 -7.97 -19.42
N PRO A 49 -2.96 -8.22 -20.71
CA PRO A 49 -4.00 -7.48 -21.43
C PRO A 49 -5.38 -7.53 -20.76
N ALA A 50 -5.70 -8.67 -20.11
CA ALA A 50 -6.94 -8.82 -19.36
C ALA A 50 -6.99 -7.91 -18.11
N ALA A 51 -5.87 -7.83 -17.38
CA ALA A 51 -5.75 -6.98 -16.20
C ALA A 51 -5.84 -5.49 -16.59
N GLU A 52 -5.18 -5.09 -17.68
CA GLU A 52 -5.28 -3.73 -18.23
C GLU A 52 -6.73 -3.34 -18.52
N LYS A 53 -7.49 -4.23 -19.18
CA LYS A 53 -8.91 -4.01 -19.47
C LYS A 53 -9.73 -3.87 -18.19
N GLN A 54 -9.48 -4.70 -17.19
CA GLN A 54 -10.20 -4.65 -15.91
C GLN A 54 -9.90 -3.37 -15.13
N LEU A 55 -8.62 -2.97 -15.02
CA LEU A 55 -8.21 -1.74 -14.35
C LEU A 55 -8.84 -0.51 -14.99
N LYS A 56 -8.94 -0.50 -16.33
CA LYS A 56 -9.67 0.55 -17.04
C LYS A 56 -11.15 0.56 -16.65
N THR A 57 -11.83 -0.59 -16.70
CA THR A 57 -13.25 -0.68 -16.31
C THR A 57 -13.49 -0.19 -14.88
N ILE A 58 -12.65 -0.58 -13.92
CA ILE A 58 -12.76 -0.14 -12.52
C ILE A 58 -12.61 1.38 -12.43
N THR A 59 -11.69 1.95 -13.21
CA THR A 59 -11.49 3.40 -13.28
C THR A 59 -12.68 4.12 -13.90
N ASP A 60 -13.21 3.60 -14.99
CA ASP A 60 -14.39 4.18 -15.68
C ASP A 60 -15.64 4.14 -14.78
N LEU A 61 -15.75 3.14 -13.88
CA LEU A 61 -16.82 3.03 -12.88
C LEU A 61 -16.65 3.99 -11.68
N GLY A 62 -15.56 4.75 -11.62
CA GLY A 62 -15.29 5.69 -10.53
C GLY A 62 -14.73 5.03 -9.26
N PHE A 63 -14.26 3.79 -9.34
CA PHE A 63 -13.78 3.02 -8.19
C PHE A 63 -12.27 3.14 -7.94
N SER A 64 -11.56 3.99 -8.69
CA SER A 64 -10.10 4.16 -8.55
C SER A 64 -9.64 4.63 -7.17
N LYS A 65 -10.53 5.29 -6.41
CA LYS A 65 -10.20 5.82 -5.08
C LYS A 65 -10.20 4.75 -4.00
N PHE A 66 -10.74 3.56 -4.25
CA PHE A 66 -10.68 2.49 -3.27
C PHE A 66 -9.26 1.97 -3.07
N PRO A 67 -8.96 1.43 -1.87
CA PRO A 67 -7.67 0.83 -1.58
C PRO A 67 -7.48 -0.48 -2.37
N VAL A 68 -6.19 -0.81 -2.57
CA VAL A 68 -5.68 -2.04 -3.19
C VAL A 68 -5.03 -2.91 -2.12
#